data_AF-A0A510E0A2-F1
#
_entry.id   AF-A0A510E0A2-F1
#
_cell.length_a   1.000
_cell.length_b   1.000
_cell.length_c   1.000
_cell.angle_alpha   90.00
_cell.angle_beta   90.00
_cell.angle_gamma   90.00
#
_symmetry.space_group_name_H-M   'P 1'
#
loop_
_entity.id
_entity.type
_entity.pdbx_description
1 polymer ?
#
loop_
_entity_poly.entity_id
_entity_poly.type
_entity_poly.pdbx_seq_one_letter_code
_entity_poly.pdbx_strand_id
1 'polypeptide(L)'
;MENPQWSRMEIGMRRETLLYAVLISADRTEYTEVEPVAKVGHLLLFVQSFPFAVTARENQGVTKIESSEITFGSFLNLLKGMAYDLIITNESCWIGKMLKAVLDSLKDSEG
;
A
#
# COMPACT_ATOMS: atom_id res chain seq x y z
N MET A 1 -33.46 17.30 12.57
CA MET A 1 -32.05 17.03 12.20
C MET A 1 -32.04 15.65 11.56
N GLU A 2 -31.91 15.60 10.23
CA GLU A 2 -31.90 14.34 9.49
C GLU A 2 -30.57 13.61 9.73
N ASN A 3 -30.66 12.33 10.02
CA ASN A 3 -29.52 11.46 10.27
C ASN A 3 -28.82 11.21 8.93
N PRO A 4 -27.51 11.50 8.75
CA PRO A 4 -26.85 11.24 7.48
C PRO A 4 -26.95 9.74 7.17
N GLN A 5 -27.67 9.42 6.11
CA GLN A 5 -27.87 8.06 5.66
C GLN A 5 -26.56 7.60 4.99
N TRP A 6 -25.73 6.87 5.74
CA TRP A 6 -24.47 6.34 5.23
C TRP A 6 -24.76 5.22 4.24
N SER A 7 -24.56 5.48 2.95
CA SER A 7 -24.60 4.45 1.91
C SER A 7 -23.34 3.59 2.00
N ARG A 8 -23.50 2.33 2.38
CA ARG A 8 -22.42 1.33 2.32
C ARG A 8 -22.23 0.92 0.85
N MET A 9 -21.11 1.34 0.25
CA MET A 9 -20.68 0.86 -1.06
C MET A 9 -19.74 -0.34 -0.87
N GLU A 10 -20.17 -1.52 -1.32
CA GLU A 10 -19.29 -2.68 -1.40
C GLU A 10 -18.58 -2.65 -2.75
N ILE A 11 -17.26 -2.44 -2.72
CA ILE A 11 -16.43 -2.40 -3.93
C ILE A 11 -15.80 -3.78 -4.12
N GLY A 12 -16.27 -4.51 -5.13
CA GLY A 12 -15.58 -5.70 -5.62
C GLY A 12 -14.33 -5.28 -6.39
N MET A 13 -13.15 -5.65 -5.90
CA MET A 13 -11.90 -5.39 -6.61
C MET A 13 -11.69 -6.41 -7.71
N ARG A 14 -11.39 -5.92 -8.91
CA ARG A 14 -11.02 -6.76 -10.04
C ARG A 14 -9.53 -6.60 -10.31
N ARG A 15 -8.94 -7.49 -11.12
CA ARG A 15 -7.50 -7.45 -11.41
C ARG A 15 -7.07 -6.16 -12.12
N GLU A 16 -7.99 -5.57 -12.88
CA GLU A 16 -7.86 -4.31 -13.59
C GLU A 16 -8.07 -3.07 -12.71
N THR A 17 -8.48 -3.22 -11.45
CA THR A 17 -8.63 -2.08 -10.53
C THR A 17 -7.30 -1.35 -10.39
N LEU A 18 -7.31 -0.04 -10.62
CA LEU A 18 -6.14 0.81 -10.45
C LEU A 18 -5.89 1.08 -8.97
N LEU A 19 -4.62 0.99 -8.59
CA LEU A 19 -4.06 1.41 -7.33
C LEU A 19 -2.92 2.38 -7.61
N TYR A 20 -2.62 3.19 -6.62
CA TYR A 20 -1.51 4.12 -6.64
C TYR A 20 -0.51 3.64 -5.61
N ALA A 21 0.77 3.55 -5.97
CA ALA A 21 1.79 3.00 -5.09
C ALA A 21 3.11 3.79 -5.15
N VAL A 22 3.78 3.87 -4.00
CA VAL A 22 5.15 4.39 -3.85
C VAL A 22 5.93 3.41 -2.98
N LEU A 23 7.15 3.10 -3.39
CA LEU A 23 8.13 2.38 -2.58
C LEU A 23 9.31 3.31 -2.32
N ILE A 24 9.59 3.60 -1.05
CA ILE A 24 10.62 4.56 -0.66
C ILE A 24 11.38 4.10 0.57
N SER A 25 12.65 4.49 0.68
CA SER A 25 13.46 4.21 1.86
C SER A 25 12.92 4.92 3.12
N ALA A 26 12.86 4.20 4.23
CA ALA A 26 12.32 4.68 5.51
C ALA A 26 13.12 5.87 6.07
N ASP A 27 14.45 5.85 5.90
CA ASP A 27 15.36 6.92 6.32
C ASP A 27 15.25 8.19 5.47
N ARG A 28 14.58 8.12 4.31
CA ARG A 28 14.35 9.25 3.42
C ARG A 28 12.95 9.84 3.55
N THR A 29 12.05 9.23 4.32
CA THR A 29 10.66 9.72 4.40
C THR A 29 10.55 10.83 5.45
N GLU A 30 10.07 12.00 5.05
CA GLU A 30 9.86 13.13 5.99
C GLU A 30 8.39 13.35 6.32
N TYR A 31 7.58 13.54 5.29
CA TYR A 31 6.17 13.87 5.41
C TYR A 31 5.37 13.06 4.40
N THR A 32 4.23 12.54 4.84
CA THR A 32 3.32 11.78 4.01
C THR A 32 1.89 12.07 4.42
N GLU A 33 1.01 12.18 3.43
CA GLU A 33 -0.44 12.30 3.64
C GLU A 33 -1.06 10.95 4.02
N VAL A 34 -0.32 9.87 3.84
CA VAL A 34 -0.80 8.50 3.98
C VAL A 34 0.20 7.65 4.77
N GLU A 35 -0.31 6.77 5.63
CA GLU A 35 0.54 5.84 6.35
C GLU A 35 1.03 4.72 5.42
N PRO A 36 2.26 4.20 5.62
CA PRO A 36 2.71 3.04 4.88
C PRO A 36 1.86 1.83 5.22
N VAL A 37 1.49 1.05 4.21
CA VAL A 37 0.70 -0.17 4.38
C VAL A 37 1.59 -1.35 4.77
N ALA A 38 2.84 -1.36 4.33
CA ALA A 38 3.82 -2.37 4.68
C ALA A 38 5.27 -1.85 4.59
N LYS A 39 6.23 -2.66 5.03
CA LYS A 39 7.66 -2.46 4.86
C LYS A 39 8.35 -3.74 4.37
N VAL A 40 9.40 -3.59 3.57
CA VAL A 40 10.29 -4.67 3.10
C VAL A 40 11.73 -4.21 3.31
N GLY A 41 12.42 -4.83 4.28
CA GLY A 41 13.73 -4.35 4.72
C GLY A 41 13.69 -2.89 5.18
N HIS A 42 14.44 -2.02 4.49
CA HIS A 42 14.48 -0.58 4.76
C HIS A 42 13.48 0.24 3.92
N LEU A 43 12.66 -0.41 3.08
CA LEU A 43 11.70 0.25 2.21
C LEU A 43 10.30 0.24 2.83
N LEU A 44 9.61 1.37 2.73
CA LEU A 44 8.21 1.58 3.06
C LEU A 44 7.37 1.54 1.78
N LEU A 45 6.31 0.73 1.82
CA LEU A 45 5.33 0.60 0.77
C LEU A 45 4.08 1.40 1.14
N PHE A 46 3.77 2.40 0.32
CA PHE A 46 2.56 3.21 0.41
C PHE A 46 1.64 2.82 -0.72
N VAL A 47 0.35 2.60 -0.44
CA VAL A 47 -0.63 2.24 -1.46
C VAL A 47 -2.00 2.85 -1.12
N GLN A 48 -2.69 3.38 -2.12
CA GLN A 48 -4.05 3.93 -2.01
C GLN A 48 -4.87 3.62 -3.27
N SER A 49 -6.18 3.85 -3.19
CA SER A 49 -7.10 3.78 -4.34
C SER A 49 -7.20 5.10 -5.13
N PHE A 50 -6.54 6.16 -4.68
CA PHE A 50 -6.48 7.47 -5.31
C PHE A 50 -5.03 7.98 -5.37
N PRO A 51 -4.69 8.88 -6.31
CA PRO A 51 -3.35 9.44 -6.42
C PRO A 51 -2.94 10.14 -5.12
N PHE A 52 -1.68 9.99 -4.74
CA PHE A 52 -1.08 10.67 -3.59
C PHE A 52 0.40 10.96 -3.86
N ALA A 53 1.03 11.69 -2.94
CA ALA A 53 2.47 11.90 -2.98
C ALA A 53 3.11 11.71 -1.62
N VAL A 54 4.39 11.33 -1.65
CA VAL A 54 5.24 11.22 -0.47
C VAL A 54 6.36 12.23 -0.60
N THR A 55 6.67 12.93 0.48
CA THR A 55 7.78 13.88 0.52
C THR A 55 9.01 13.21 1.13
N ALA A 56 10.10 13.27 0.39
CA ALA A 56 11.34 12.59 0.70
C ALA A 56 12.50 13.55 0.89
N ARG A 57 13.34 13.33 1.90
CA ARG A 57 14.63 14.00 2.04
C ARG A 57 15.67 13.27 1.19
N GLU A 58 16.31 14.02 0.32
CA GLU A 58 17.46 13.60 -0.46
C GLU A 58 18.66 14.48 -0.13
N ASN A 59 19.87 14.07 -0.57
CA ASN A 59 21.10 14.81 -0.30
C ASN A 59 21.08 16.27 -0.79
N GLN A 60 20.19 16.60 -1.74
CA GLN A 60 20.06 17.92 -2.35
C GLN A 60 18.83 18.72 -1.88
N GLY A 61 18.06 18.20 -0.92
CA GLY A 61 16.88 18.89 -0.38
C GLY A 61 15.68 17.97 -0.20
N VAL A 62 14.49 18.54 -0.37
CA VAL A 62 13.22 17.83 -0.20
C VAL A 62 12.57 17.64 -1.57
N THR A 63 12.30 16.38 -1.92
CA THR A 63 11.73 15.98 -3.21
C THR A 63 10.31 15.42 -2.99
N LYS A 64 9.35 15.87 -3.81
CA LYS A 64 8.01 15.30 -3.85
C LYS A 64 7.98 14.12 -4.82
N ILE A 65 7.59 12.95 -4.34
CA ILE A 65 7.48 11.72 -5.13
C ILE A 65 6.00 11.42 -5.34
N GLU A 66 5.56 11.55 -6.60
CA GLU A 66 4.19 11.21 -7.00
C GLU A 66 4.01 9.68 -7.06
N SER A 67 2.83 9.21 -6.66
CA SER A 67 2.48 7.79 -6.75
C SER A 67 2.38 7.31 -8.20
N SER A 68 2.90 6.11 -8.45
CA SER A 68 2.75 5.44 -9.74
C SER A 68 1.47 4.63 -9.79
N GLU A 69 0.78 4.66 -10.92
CA GLU A 69 -0.36 3.79 -11.19
C GLU A 69 0.08 2.34 -11.37
N ILE A 70 -0.63 1.43 -10.72
CA ILE A 70 -0.45 -0.01 -10.85
C ILE A 70 -1.80 -0.71 -10.81
N THR A 71 -1.98 -1.72 -11.66
CA THR A 71 -3.18 -2.56 -11.57
C THR A 71 -3.09 -3.48 -10.36
N PHE A 72 -4.23 -3.82 -9.78
CA PHE A 72 -4.30 -4.72 -8.64
C PHE A 72 -3.66 -6.09 -8.95
N GLY A 73 -3.84 -6.62 -10.17
CA GLY A 73 -3.19 -7.84 -10.62
C GLY A 73 -1.66 -7.74 -10.62
N SER A 74 -1.10 -6.64 -11.13
CA SER A 74 0.36 -6.40 -11.12
C SER A 74 0.88 -6.20 -9.69
N PHE A 75 0.12 -5.51 -8.84
CA PHE A 75 0.45 -5.35 -7.43
C PHE A 75 0.54 -6.70 -6.72
N LEU A 76 -0.44 -7.60 -6.90
CA LEU A 76 -0.39 -8.95 -6.35
C LEU A 76 0.84 -9.75 -6.83
N ASN A 77 1.23 -9.60 -8.10
CA ASN A 77 2.42 -10.28 -8.64
C ASN A 77 3.72 -9.74 -8.00
N LEU A 78 3.83 -8.43 -7.81
CA LEU A 78 4.97 -7.84 -7.09
C LEU A 78 5.06 -8.36 -5.66
N LEU A 79 3.92 -8.43 -4.97
CA LEU A 79 3.87 -8.90 -3.58
C LEU A 79 4.31 -10.36 -3.44
N LYS A 80 3.96 -11.24 -4.39
CA LYS A 80 4.44 -12.63 -4.37
C LYS A 80 5.96 -12.72 -4.36
N GLY A 81 6.63 -11.83 -5.09
CA GLY A 81 8.10 -11.76 -5.09
C GLY A 81 8.72 -11.21 -3.81
N MET A 82 7.94 -10.49 -2.99
CA MET A 82 8.40 -9.84 -1.76
C MET A 82 7.79 -10.46 -0.48
N ALA A 83 6.94 -11.48 -0.62
CA ALA A 83 6.00 -11.91 0.42
C ALA A 83 6.69 -12.31 1.73
N TYR A 84 7.83 -12.99 1.66
CA TYR A 84 8.54 -13.49 2.84
C TYR A 84 9.19 -12.39 3.68
N ASP A 85 9.51 -11.25 3.07
CA ASP A 85 10.19 -10.14 3.72
C ASP A 85 9.24 -8.96 4.05
N LEU A 86 7.96 -9.10 3.70
CA LEU A 86 6.97 -8.05 3.83
C LEU A 86 6.35 -8.06 5.23
N ILE A 87 6.53 -6.96 5.96
CA ILE A 87 5.94 -6.73 7.28
C ILE A 87 4.83 -5.68 7.12
N ILE A 88 3.61 -6.04 7.47
CA ILE A 88 2.46 -5.14 7.37
C ILE A 88 2.51 -4.14 8.52
N THR A 89 2.41 -2.84 8.19
CA THR A 89 2.52 -1.74 9.16
C THR A 89 1.18 -1.09 9.48
N ASN A 90 0.20 -1.21 8.58
CA ASN A 90 -1.16 -0.71 8.81
C ASN A 90 -2.21 -1.78 8.48
N GLU A 91 -2.54 -2.63 9.44
CA GLU A 91 -3.59 -3.65 9.30
C GLU A 91 -5.03 -3.10 9.43
N SER A 92 -5.18 -1.82 9.78
CA SER A 92 -6.49 -1.20 9.95
C SER A 92 -7.13 -0.84 8.61
N CYS A 93 -6.30 -0.46 7.62
CA CYS A 93 -6.74 -0.12 6.28
C CYS A 93 -7.05 -1.38 5.45
N TRP A 94 -7.90 -1.24 4.44
CA TRP A 94 -8.37 -2.38 3.66
C TRP A 94 -7.24 -3.05 2.85
N ILE A 95 -6.27 -2.28 2.35
CA ILE A 95 -5.10 -2.80 1.64
C ILE A 95 -4.25 -3.64 2.60
N GLY A 96 -3.99 -3.18 3.82
CA GLY A 96 -3.22 -3.94 4.81
C GLY A 96 -3.88 -5.25 5.18
N LYS A 97 -5.21 -5.27 5.38
CA LYS A 97 -5.98 -6.51 5.61
C LYS A 97 -5.84 -7.50 4.45
N MET A 98 -5.92 -7.00 3.23
CA MET A 98 -5.76 -7.80 2.03
C MET A 98 -4.34 -8.35 1.90
N LEU A 99 -3.32 -7.54 2.15
CA LEU A 99 -1.93 -7.99 2.19
C LEU A 99 -1.76 -9.12 3.20
N LYS A 100 -2.36 -8.99 4.39
CA LYS A 100 -2.29 -10.00 5.45
C LYS A 100 -2.87 -11.32 4.99
N ALA A 101 -4.07 -11.29 4.42
CA ALA A 101 -4.73 -12.49 3.90
C ALA A 101 -3.89 -13.19 2.80
N VAL A 102 -3.23 -12.41 1.93
CA VAL A 102 -2.33 -12.98 0.90
C VAL A 102 -1.10 -13.63 1.54
N LEU A 103 -0.46 -12.97 2.51
CA LEU A 103 0.70 -13.52 3.20
C LEU A 103 0.37 -14.78 3.99
N ASP A 104 -0.76 -14.79 4.69
CA ASP A 104 -1.22 -15.94 5.46
C ASP A 104 -1.51 -17.13 4.52
N SER A 105 -2.19 -16.91 3.40
CA SER A 105 -2.44 -17.94 2.38
C SER A 105 -1.16 -18.51 1.76
N LEU A 106 -0.10 -17.73 1.62
CA LEU A 106 1.17 -18.21 1.10
C LEU A 106 1.90 -19.10 2.11
N LYS A 107 1.85 -18.76 3.41
CA LYS A 107 2.43 -19.59 4.48
C LYS A 107 1.74 -20.94 4.61
N ASP A 108 0.42 -20.98 4.44
CA ASP A 108 -0.36 -22.21 4.47
C ASP A 108 -0.10 -23.12 3.25
N SER A 109 0.50 -22.59 2.17
CA SER A 109 0.81 -23.35 0.95
C SER A 109 2.17 -24.07 0.99
N GLU A 110 2.99 -23.79 2.00
CA GLU A 110 4.31 -24.41 2.22
C GLU A 110 4.32 -25.44 3.36
N GLY A 111 3.19 -25.65 4.05
CA GLY A 111 3.00 -26.66 5.10
C GLY A 111 2.21 -27.88 4.61
#